data_AF-G2FGK6-F1
#
_entry.id   AF-G2FGK6-F1
#
_cell.length_a   1.000
_cell.length_b   1.000
_cell.length_c   1.000
_cell.angle_alpha   90.00
_cell.angle_beta   90.00
_cell.angle_gamma   90.00
#
_symmetry.space_group_name_H-M   'P 1'
#
loop_
_entity.id
_entity.type
_entity.pdbx_description
1 polymer ?
#
loop_
_entity_poly.entity_id
_entity_poly.type
_entity_poly.pdbx_seq_one_letter_code
_entity_poly.pdbx_strand_id
1 'polypeptide(L)'
;MAKVFDGDTLELKDGRRIRLIGINTPEIGHQGRSDETGARAARRLLQSLLEASAQRIYLRSGEEQQDRYHRHLAHLYNADGENLTERLLAAGVGLQIAIPPNLQNLDCYGQAEAEARAMGRGLWKGSDFPLDVSRLRARERGFYLLRGQVARAKRERDRIWIDLQGGVALWVHNDELPYFVDFKPELLAGRPLEVRGWLYPGKGGLRMRLHHPAAIRWLDR
;
A
#
# COMPACT_ATOMS: atom_id res chain seq x y z
N MET A 1 -16.67 -14.89 -16.41
CA MET A 1 -16.48 -14.53 -14.99
C MET A 1 -15.29 -13.60 -14.94
N ALA A 2 -15.22 -12.64 -14.01
CA ALA A 2 -13.97 -11.89 -13.86
C ALA A 2 -12.88 -12.85 -13.35
N LYS A 3 -11.68 -12.77 -13.90
CA LYS A 3 -10.54 -13.57 -13.44
C LYS A 3 -9.78 -12.79 -12.38
N VAL A 4 -9.73 -13.31 -11.16
CA VAL A 4 -8.97 -12.70 -10.06
C VAL A 4 -7.53 -13.25 -10.06
N PHE A 5 -6.55 -12.37 -10.21
CA PHE A 5 -5.13 -12.72 -10.21
C PHE A 5 -4.59 -12.80 -8.77
N ASP A 6 -4.76 -11.74 -8.01
CA ASP A 6 -4.34 -11.57 -6.61
C ASP A 6 -5.44 -10.82 -5.83
N GLY A 7 -5.12 -10.26 -4.66
CA GLY A 7 -6.11 -9.57 -3.83
C GLY A 7 -6.51 -8.17 -4.32
N ASP A 8 -5.83 -7.61 -5.33
CA ASP A 8 -6.07 -6.25 -5.81
C ASP A 8 -6.03 -6.10 -7.34
N THR A 9 -5.91 -7.20 -8.07
CA THR A 9 -5.89 -7.23 -9.53
C THR A 9 -6.88 -8.28 -10.07
N LEU A 10 -7.75 -7.84 -10.97
CA LEU A 10 -8.71 -8.70 -11.68
C LEU A 10 -8.81 -8.35 -13.15
N GLU A 11 -9.28 -9.28 -13.98
CA GLU A 11 -9.56 -9.08 -15.39
C GLU A 11 -11.05 -9.30 -15.66
N LEU A 12 -11.65 -8.33 -16.33
CA LEU A 12 -13.06 -8.36 -16.72
C LEU A 12 -13.27 -9.26 -17.93
N LYS A 13 -14.53 -9.61 -18.19
CA LYS A 13 -14.88 -10.44 -19.37
C LYS A 13 -14.51 -9.79 -20.71
N ASP A 14 -14.43 -8.46 -20.75
CA ASP A 14 -14.04 -7.70 -21.94
C ASP A 14 -12.51 -7.55 -22.09
N GLY A 15 -11.73 -8.23 -21.25
CA GLY A 15 -10.27 -8.25 -21.30
C GLY A 15 -9.59 -7.11 -20.55
N ARG A 16 -10.33 -6.12 -20.03
CA ARG A 16 -9.74 -5.05 -19.24
C ARG A 16 -9.19 -5.59 -17.92
N ARG A 17 -7.92 -5.29 -17.63
CA ARG A 17 -7.29 -5.54 -16.34
C ARG A 17 -7.50 -4.36 -15.42
N ILE A 18 -8.00 -4.60 -14.22
CA ILE A 18 -8.29 -3.60 -13.21
C ILE A 18 -7.30 -3.78 -12.06
N ARG A 19 -6.63 -2.71 -11.66
CA ARG A 19 -5.84 -2.61 -10.42
C ARG A 19 -6.62 -1.73 -9.45
N LEU A 20 -6.90 -2.27 -8.26
CA LEU A 20 -7.66 -1.54 -7.25
C LEU A 20 -6.85 -0.34 -6.75
N ILE A 21 -7.49 0.82 -6.70
CA ILE A 21 -6.91 2.03 -6.12
C ILE A 21 -6.95 1.93 -4.59
N GLY A 22 -5.87 2.36 -3.93
CA GLY A 22 -5.85 2.59 -2.49
C GLY A 22 -5.52 1.38 -1.60
N ILE A 23 -5.31 0.20 -2.20
CA ILE A 23 -4.94 -1.02 -1.49
C ILE A 23 -3.72 -1.70 -2.13
N ASN A 24 -2.84 -2.29 -1.32
CA ASN A 24 -1.84 -3.25 -1.74
C ASN A 24 -2.05 -4.56 -0.97
N THR A 25 -2.30 -5.65 -1.69
CA THR A 25 -2.46 -6.98 -1.11
C THR A 25 -1.17 -7.81 -1.28
N PRO A 26 -0.95 -8.84 -0.46
CA PRO A 26 0.17 -9.75 -0.67
C PRO A 26 0.03 -10.46 -2.02
N GLU A 27 1.16 -10.59 -2.72
CA GLU A 27 1.22 -11.07 -4.10
C GLU A 27 1.13 -12.59 -4.20
N ILE A 28 0.46 -13.07 -5.25
CA ILE A 28 0.47 -14.49 -5.62
C ILE A 28 1.77 -14.80 -6.37
N GLY A 29 2.44 -15.88 -5.97
CA GLY A 29 3.71 -16.30 -6.55
C GLY A 29 3.55 -16.75 -8.00
N HIS A 30 4.44 -16.28 -8.87
CA HIS A 30 4.54 -16.69 -10.26
C HIS A 30 5.94 -17.21 -10.59
N GLN A 31 6.04 -18.06 -11.62
CA GLN A 31 7.31 -18.57 -12.15
C GLN A 31 8.19 -19.24 -11.08
N GLY A 32 7.58 -20.09 -10.25
CA GLY A 32 8.27 -20.85 -9.20
C GLY A 32 8.51 -20.08 -7.89
N ARG A 33 8.07 -18.82 -7.79
CA ARG A 33 8.05 -18.10 -6.49
C ARG A 33 6.90 -18.58 -5.61
N SER A 34 7.13 -18.63 -4.31
CA SER A 34 6.08 -18.85 -3.32
C SER A 34 5.15 -17.65 -3.23
N ASP A 35 3.90 -17.89 -2.84
CA ASP A 35 2.97 -16.83 -2.49
C ASP A 35 3.46 -16.07 -1.26
N GLU A 36 3.14 -14.78 -1.18
CA GLU A 36 3.33 -14.02 0.04
C GLU A 36 2.30 -14.44 1.11
N THR A 37 2.67 -14.28 2.39
CA THR A 37 1.79 -14.58 3.52
C THR A 37 0.49 -13.78 3.39
N GLY A 38 -0.65 -14.49 3.31
CA GLY A 38 -1.98 -13.88 3.18
C GLY A 38 -2.49 -13.70 1.75
N ALA A 39 -1.65 -13.88 0.71
CA ALA A 39 -2.04 -13.64 -0.69
C ALA A 39 -3.26 -14.45 -1.13
N ARG A 40 -3.28 -15.75 -0.81
CA ARG A 40 -4.43 -16.62 -1.12
C ARG A 40 -5.71 -16.20 -0.39
N ALA A 41 -5.60 -15.65 0.82
CA ALA A 41 -6.76 -15.18 1.56
C ALA A 41 -7.33 -13.91 0.92
N ALA A 42 -6.48 -12.99 0.49
CA ALA A 42 -6.88 -11.77 -0.22
C ALA A 42 -7.60 -12.10 -1.54
N ARG A 43 -6.99 -12.97 -2.36
CA ARG A 43 -7.57 -13.44 -3.61
C ARG A 43 -8.95 -14.09 -3.42
N ARG A 44 -9.07 -14.99 -2.43
CA ARG A 44 -10.34 -15.67 -2.12
C ARG A 44 -11.42 -14.68 -1.69
N LEU A 45 -11.07 -13.70 -0.84
CA LEU A 45 -12.05 -12.71 -0.40
C LEU A 45 -12.55 -11.87 -1.57
N LEU A 46 -11.66 -11.41 -2.46
CA LEU A 46 -12.07 -10.69 -3.66
C LEU A 46 -12.99 -11.55 -4.55
N GLN A 47 -12.67 -12.83 -4.75
CA GLN A 47 -13.55 -13.76 -5.48
C GLN A 47 -14.94 -13.88 -4.84
N SER A 48 -15.01 -14.08 -3.53
CA SER A 48 -16.28 -14.20 -2.82
C SER A 48 -17.11 -12.92 -2.86
N LEU A 49 -16.48 -11.74 -2.79
CA LEU A 49 -17.18 -10.45 -2.94
C LEU A 49 -17.76 -10.28 -4.35
N LEU A 50 -17.04 -10.72 -5.39
CA LEU A 50 -17.53 -10.70 -6.77
C LEU A 50 -18.67 -11.69 -6.99
N GLU A 51 -18.60 -12.88 -6.39
CA GLU A 51 -19.66 -13.89 -6.42
C GLU A 51 -20.93 -13.38 -5.71
N ALA A 52 -20.78 -12.82 -4.51
CA ALA A 52 -21.89 -12.19 -3.77
C ALA A 52 -22.52 -11.03 -4.54
N SER A 53 -21.75 -10.33 -5.38
CA SER A 53 -22.24 -9.27 -6.26
C SER A 53 -22.85 -9.79 -7.57
N ALA A 54 -23.17 -11.09 -7.67
CA ALA A 54 -23.64 -11.74 -8.90
C ALA A 54 -22.74 -11.46 -10.13
N GLN A 55 -21.44 -11.27 -9.90
CA GLN A 55 -20.45 -10.88 -10.92
C GLN A 55 -20.77 -9.55 -11.64
N ARG A 56 -21.59 -8.69 -11.02
CA ARG A 56 -21.91 -7.35 -11.48
C ARG A 56 -21.23 -6.35 -10.55
N ILE A 57 -20.32 -5.57 -11.10
CA ILE A 57 -19.54 -4.57 -10.39
C ILE A 57 -19.58 -3.24 -11.15
N TYR A 58 -19.45 -2.17 -10.38
CA TYR A 58 -19.35 -0.81 -10.88
C TYR A 58 -17.93 -0.32 -10.62
N LEU A 59 -17.33 0.27 -11.65
CA LEU A 59 -15.99 0.84 -11.58
C LEU A 59 -16.13 2.34 -11.39
N ARG A 60 -15.48 2.86 -10.36
CA ARG A 60 -15.20 4.29 -10.27
C ARG A 60 -13.73 4.50 -10.61
N SER A 61 -13.46 5.00 -11.81
CA SER A 61 -12.10 5.29 -12.25
C SER A 61 -11.45 6.37 -11.38
N GLY A 62 -10.14 6.26 -11.18
CA GLY A 62 -9.34 7.35 -10.64
C GLY A 62 -9.20 8.51 -11.64
N GLU A 63 -8.61 9.60 -11.15
CA GLU A 63 -8.14 10.72 -11.98
C GLU A 63 -7.10 10.24 -13.01
N GLU A 64 -6.10 9.49 -12.55
CA GLU A 64 -5.25 8.71 -13.44
C GLU A 64 -5.94 7.39 -13.75
N GLN A 65 -6.26 7.16 -15.03
CA GLN A 65 -7.10 6.03 -15.43
C GLN A 65 -6.33 4.73 -15.65
N GLN A 66 -5.03 4.79 -15.94
CA GLN A 66 -4.20 3.62 -16.22
C GLN A 66 -2.83 3.75 -15.58
N ASP A 67 -2.28 2.62 -15.13
CA ASP A 67 -0.90 2.55 -14.68
C ASP A 67 0.09 2.27 -15.83
N ARG A 68 1.39 2.28 -15.53
CA ARG A 68 2.47 1.97 -16.48
C ARG A 68 2.41 0.56 -17.11
N TYR A 69 1.57 -0.34 -16.58
CA TYR A 69 1.35 -1.69 -17.09
C TYR A 69 0.05 -1.79 -17.89
N HIS A 70 -0.56 -0.64 -18.22
CA HIS A 70 -1.83 -0.54 -18.94
C HIS A 70 -3.00 -1.22 -18.20
N ARG A 71 -2.92 -1.34 -16.86
CA ARG A 71 -4.06 -1.75 -16.03
C ARG A 71 -4.91 -0.52 -15.74
N HIS A 72 -6.22 -0.65 -15.84
CA HIS A 72 -7.16 0.38 -15.44
C HIS A 72 -7.17 0.54 -13.92
N LEU A 73 -7.09 1.77 -13.45
CA LEU A 73 -7.12 2.12 -12.04
C LEU A 73 -8.55 2.47 -11.64
N ALA A 74 -9.14 1.69 -10.74
CA ALA A 74 -10.50 1.92 -10.28
C ALA A 74 -10.75 1.46 -8.84
N HIS A 75 -11.76 2.07 -8.21
CA HIS A 75 -12.44 1.55 -7.04
C HIS A 75 -13.59 0.65 -7.49
N LEU A 76 -13.85 -0.44 -6.75
CA LEU A 76 -14.93 -1.39 -7.06
C LEU A 76 -16.12 -1.19 -6.14
N TYR A 77 -17.31 -1.20 -6.73
CA TYR A 77 -18.57 -1.18 -6.00
C TYR A 77 -19.49 -2.31 -6.48
N ASN A 78 -20.37 -2.80 -5.61
CA ASN A 78 -21.49 -3.65 -6.02
C ASN A 78 -22.74 -2.82 -6.35
N ALA A 79 -23.85 -3.48 -6.68
CA ALA A 79 -25.11 -2.83 -7.04
C ALA A 79 -25.76 -2.06 -5.87
N ASP A 80 -25.46 -2.43 -4.64
CA ASP A 80 -25.95 -1.78 -3.43
C ASP A 80 -25.09 -0.56 -3.03
N GLY A 81 -24.04 -0.27 -3.79
CA GLY A 81 -23.12 0.84 -3.53
C GLY A 81 -22.04 0.53 -2.49
N GLU A 82 -21.87 -0.72 -2.08
CA GLU A 82 -20.80 -1.11 -1.16
C GLU A 82 -19.43 -1.09 -1.86
N ASN A 83 -18.44 -0.44 -1.23
CA ASN A 83 -17.08 -0.38 -1.73
C ASN A 83 -16.31 -1.68 -1.43
N LEU A 84 -16.02 -2.48 -2.45
CA LEU A 84 -15.35 -3.78 -2.27
C LEU A 84 -13.88 -3.63 -1.84
N THR A 85 -13.21 -2.54 -2.22
CA THR A 85 -11.83 -2.28 -1.77
C THR A 85 -11.79 -1.99 -0.26
N GLU A 86 -12.75 -1.22 0.25
CA GLU A 86 -12.93 -0.99 1.69
C GLU A 86 -13.17 -2.31 2.43
N ARG A 87 -14.02 -3.19 1.88
CA ARG A 87 -14.30 -4.52 2.47
C ARG A 87 -13.04 -5.40 2.57
N LEU A 88 -12.13 -5.32 1.60
CA LEU A 88 -10.83 -6.01 1.67
C LEU A 88 -9.95 -5.45 2.80
N LEU A 89 -9.88 -4.13 2.94
CA LEU A 89 -9.12 -3.48 4.02
C LEU A 89 -9.72 -3.78 5.40
N ALA A 90 -11.04 -3.73 5.55
CA ALA A 90 -11.76 -4.05 6.80
C ALA A 90 -11.60 -5.53 7.23
N ALA A 91 -11.32 -6.42 6.28
CA ALA A 91 -10.97 -7.81 6.54
C ALA A 91 -9.48 -8.02 6.87
N GLY A 92 -8.65 -6.98 6.70
CA GLY A 92 -7.22 -7.00 6.96
C GLY A 92 -6.42 -7.83 5.96
N VAL A 93 -6.91 -8.02 4.72
CA VAL A 93 -6.22 -8.83 3.70
C VAL A 93 -5.28 -8.01 2.80
N GLY A 94 -5.20 -6.71 3.02
CA GLY A 94 -4.29 -5.80 2.33
C GLY A 94 -3.98 -4.58 3.19
N LEU A 95 -3.02 -3.81 2.74
CA LEU A 95 -2.56 -2.59 3.36
C LEU A 95 -3.01 -1.38 2.54
N GLN A 96 -3.46 -0.32 3.21
CA GLN A 96 -3.85 0.91 2.54
C GLN A 96 -2.63 1.57 1.89
N ILE A 97 -2.78 2.09 0.67
CA ILE A 97 -1.74 2.87 -0.03
C ILE A 97 -2.30 4.19 -0.55
N ALA A 98 -1.46 5.20 -0.66
CA ALA A 98 -1.82 6.53 -1.16
C ALA A 98 -0.88 6.90 -2.31
N ILE A 99 -1.38 6.81 -3.54
CA ILE A 99 -0.64 7.14 -4.77
C ILE A 99 -1.40 8.25 -5.49
N PRO A 100 -0.91 9.50 -5.44
CA PRO A 100 -1.54 10.59 -6.17
C PRO A 100 -1.46 10.42 -7.69
N PRO A 101 -2.42 10.99 -8.46
CA PRO A 101 -3.55 11.81 -8.00
C PRO A 101 -4.75 11.01 -7.48
N ASN A 102 -4.69 9.68 -7.49
CA ASN A 102 -5.80 8.80 -7.11
C ASN A 102 -5.94 8.66 -5.59
N LEU A 103 -6.36 9.74 -4.93
CA LEU A 103 -6.51 9.83 -3.47
C LEU A 103 -7.98 9.75 -3.01
N GLN A 104 -8.91 9.44 -3.90
CA GLN A 104 -10.31 9.27 -3.52
C GLN A 104 -10.44 8.13 -2.50
N ASN A 105 -11.27 8.32 -1.46
CA ASN A 105 -11.49 7.38 -0.36
C ASN A 105 -10.27 7.13 0.57
N LEU A 106 -9.22 7.95 0.51
CA LEU A 106 -8.03 7.79 1.35
C LEU A 106 -8.39 7.62 2.85
N ASP A 107 -9.21 8.51 3.39
CA ASP A 107 -9.60 8.48 4.81
C ASP A 107 -10.46 7.27 5.15
N CYS A 108 -11.42 6.94 4.29
CA CYS A 108 -12.29 5.75 4.44
C CYS A 108 -11.44 4.46 4.48
N TYR A 109 -10.48 4.34 3.57
CA TYR A 109 -9.57 3.19 3.51
C TYR A 109 -8.63 3.13 4.71
N GLY A 110 -8.14 4.28 5.16
CA GLY A 110 -7.33 4.37 6.38
C GLY A 110 -8.11 3.92 7.62
N GLN A 111 -9.38 4.31 7.73
CA GLN A 111 -10.26 3.89 8.82
C GLN A 111 -10.53 2.38 8.78
N ALA A 112 -10.88 1.82 7.62
CA ALA A 112 -11.13 0.39 7.46
C ALA A 112 -9.90 -0.46 7.84
N GLU A 113 -8.70 -0.04 7.42
CA GLU A 113 -7.45 -0.71 7.81
C GLU A 113 -7.20 -0.59 9.33
N ALA A 114 -7.41 0.59 9.91
CA ALA A 114 -7.21 0.82 11.34
C ALA A 114 -8.14 -0.06 12.20
N GLU A 115 -9.39 -0.23 11.80
CA GLU A 115 -10.35 -1.14 12.42
C GLU A 115 -9.89 -2.60 12.31
N ALA A 116 -9.45 -3.04 11.13
CA ALA A 116 -8.94 -4.38 10.93
C ALA A 116 -7.70 -4.67 11.80
N ARG A 117 -6.83 -3.66 11.96
CA ARG A 117 -5.66 -3.73 12.83
C ARG A 117 -6.04 -3.83 14.30
N ALA A 118 -6.96 -2.98 14.76
CA ALA A 118 -7.43 -2.99 16.15
C ALA A 118 -8.08 -4.34 16.53
N MET A 119 -8.75 -4.97 15.58
CA MET A 119 -9.39 -6.28 15.76
C MET A 119 -8.47 -7.47 15.46
N GLY A 120 -7.20 -7.25 15.12
CA GLY A 120 -6.26 -8.33 14.77
C GLY A 120 -6.76 -9.21 13.62
N ARG A 121 -7.28 -8.62 12.54
CA ARG A 121 -7.81 -9.37 11.38
C ARG A 121 -6.73 -9.59 10.32
N GLY A 122 -6.86 -10.68 9.55
CA GLY A 122 -6.00 -10.96 8.41
C GLY A 122 -4.51 -10.87 8.72
N LEU A 123 -3.80 -9.97 8.02
CA LEU A 123 -2.37 -9.70 8.17
C LEU A 123 -1.99 -9.24 9.59
N TRP A 124 -2.93 -8.66 10.34
CA TRP A 124 -2.73 -8.14 11.69
C TRP A 124 -2.79 -9.21 12.79
N LYS A 125 -3.02 -10.49 12.45
CA LYS A 125 -3.04 -11.61 13.42
C LYS A 125 -1.65 -12.00 13.92
N GLY A 126 -0.60 -11.75 13.13
CA GLY A 126 0.76 -12.20 13.39
C GLY A 126 1.70 -11.06 13.75
N SER A 127 2.95 -11.42 14.04
CA SER A 127 4.03 -10.47 14.32
C SER A 127 4.75 -9.92 13.07
N ASP A 128 4.23 -10.23 11.88
CA ASP A 128 4.89 -9.89 10.62
C ASP A 128 4.67 -8.42 10.23
N PHE A 129 3.65 -7.76 10.81
CA PHE A 129 3.29 -6.37 10.51
C PHE A 129 3.12 -5.53 11.79
N PRO A 130 3.81 -4.38 11.91
CA PRO A 130 4.89 -3.89 11.04
C PRO A 130 6.20 -4.68 11.23
N LEU A 131 7.03 -4.77 10.19
CA LEU A 131 8.37 -5.35 10.26
C LEU A 131 9.38 -4.33 10.80
N ASP A 132 10.14 -4.70 11.82
CA ASP A 132 11.22 -3.84 12.32
C ASP A 132 12.36 -3.73 11.30
N VAL A 133 12.86 -2.51 11.05
CA VAL A 133 13.95 -2.25 10.09
C VAL A 133 15.20 -3.09 10.38
N SER A 134 15.51 -3.40 11.65
CA SER A 134 16.65 -4.24 12.03
C SER A 134 16.58 -5.68 11.52
N ARG A 135 15.38 -6.14 11.12
CA ARG A 135 15.15 -7.49 10.59
C ARG A 135 15.30 -7.58 9.07
N LEU A 136 15.50 -6.45 8.38
CA LEU A 136 15.64 -6.43 6.93
C LEU A 136 16.97 -7.03 6.46
N ARG A 137 16.94 -7.72 5.33
CA ARG A 137 18.13 -8.22 4.65
C ARG A 137 18.63 -7.22 3.61
N ALA A 138 19.91 -7.29 3.23
CA ALA A 138 20.52 -6.28 2.35
C ALA A 138 19.92 -6.17 0.93
N ARG A 139 19.11 -7.14 0.48
CA ARG A 139 18.58 -7.20 -0.89
C ARG A 139 17.05 -7.38 -0.95
N GLU A 140 16.34 -6.96 0.10
CA GLU A 140 14.88 -6.97 0.13
C GLU A 140 14.28 -6.15 -1.02
N ARG A 141 13.14 -6.62 -1.52
CA ARG A 141 12.37 -6.03 -2.63
C ARG A 141 10.89 -6.28 -2.39
N GLY A 142 10.05 -5.30 -2.71
CA GLY A 142 8.60 -5.45 -2.63
C GLY A 142 7.98 -4.44 -1.68
N PHE A 143 6.70 -4.65 -1.35
CA PHE A 143 5.96 -3.74 -0.48
C PHE A 143 6.17 -4.12 0.99
N TYR A 144 6.50 -3.16 1.84
CA TYR A 144 6.67 -3.36 3.28
C TYR A 144 5.93 -2.29 4.06
N LEU A 145 5.41 -2.67 5.22
CA LEU A 145 5.11 -1.76 6.33
C LEU A 145 6.22 -1.94 7.37
N LEU A 146 7.09 -0.94 7.47
CA LEU A 146 8.26 -0.94 8.33
C LEU A 146 8.02 -0.14 9.60
N ARG A 147 8.63 -0.57 10.70
CA ARG A 147 8.77 0.22 11.94
C ARG A 147 10.24 0.58 12.14
N GLY A 148 10.50 1.83 12.47
CA GLY A 148 11.87 2.30 12.74
C GLY A 148 11.92 3.67 13.40
N GLN A 149 13.13 4.21 13.50
CA GLN A 149 13.40 5.53 14.08
C GLN A 149 14.20 6.36 13.07
N VAL A 150 13.86 7.65 12.95
CA VAL A 150 14.60 8.57 12.08
C VAL A 150 16.01 8.79 12.66
N ALA A 151 17.04 8.46 11.90
CA ALA A 151 18.42 8.83 12.21
C ALA A 151 18.66 10.31 11.88
N ARG A 152 18.23 10.73 10.69
CA ARG A 152 18.30 12.12 10.23
C ARG A 152 17.32 12.33 9.09
N ALA A 153 16.93 13.57 8.86
CA ALA A 153 16.18 13.94 7.66
C ALA A 153 16.65 15.31 7.16
N LYS A 154 16.56 15.51 5.85
CA LYS A 154 16.98 16.76 5.21
C LYS A 154 16.09 17.09 4.02
N ARG A 155 15.89 18.38 3.80
CA ARG A 155 15.30 18.90 2.57
C ARG A 155 16.42 19.32 1.62
N GLU A 156 16.32 18.86 0.37
CA GLU A 156 17.11 19.33 -0.76
C GLU A 156 16.18 20.09 -1.72
N ARG A 157 16.73 20.67 -2.79
CA ARG A 157 15.96 21.47 -3.75
C ARG A 157 14.82 20.68 -4.40
N ASP A 158 15.07 19.43 -4.77
CA ASP A 158 14.18 18.59 -5.58
C ASP A 158 13.73 17.31 -4.86
N ARG A 159 14.03 17.18 -3.55
CA ARG A 159 13.69 15.98 -2.76
C ARG A 159 13.76 16.21 -1.26
N ILE A 160 13.10 15.33 -0.52
CA ILE A 160 13.29 15.17 0.93
C ILE A 160 13.91 13.80 1.16
N TRP A 161 14.91 13.72 2.04
CA TRP A 161 15.48 12.46 2.53
C TRP A 161 15.15 12.26 3.99
N ILE A 162 14.83 11.02 4.36
CA ILE A 162 14.65 10.58 5.74
C ILE A 162 15.42 9.27 5.88
N ASP A 163 16.57 9.30 6.51
CA ASP A 163 17.37 8.11 6.78
C ASP A 163 16.88 7.50 8.10
N LEU A 164 16.50 6.24 8.07
CA LEU A 164 16.16 5.46 9.25
C LEU A 164 17.42 4.83 9.84
N GLN A 165 17.43 4.70 11.17
CA GLN A 165 18.39 3.82 11.83
C GLN A 165 18.25 2.40 11.27
N GLY A 166 19.36 1.72 11.00
CA GLY A 166 19.35 0.39 10.36
C GLY A 166 19.45 0.38 8.82
N GLY A 167 19.66 1.52 8.18
CA GLY A 167 20.15 1.56 6.78
C GLY A 167 19.06 1.58 5.70
N VAL A 168 17.87 2.05 6.03
CA VAL A 168 16.79 2.34 5.06
C VAL A 168 16.69 3.84 4.83
N ALA A 169 16.78 4.28 3.58
CA ALA A 169 16.58 5.68 3.20
C ALA A 169 15.20 5.86 2.55
N LEU A 170 14.34 6.64 3.20
CA LEU A 170 13.08 7.09 2.62
C LEU A 170 13.32 8.39 1.84
N TRP A 171 12.57 8.59 0.79
CA TRP A 171 12.69 9.82 0.02
C TRP A 171 11.40 10.25 -0.67
N VAL A 172 11.19 11.56 -0.73
CA VAL A 172 10.11 12.20 -1.48
C VAL A 172 10.75 12.80 -2.74
N HIS A 173 10.29 12.40 -3.93
CA HIS A 173 10.75 12.97 -5.19
C HIS A 173 10.04 14.31 -5.46
N ASN A 174 10.59 15.08 -6.40
CA ASN A 174 10.11 16.43 -6.74
C ASN A 174 8.61 16.48 -7.02
N ASP A 175 8.10 15.52 -7.78
CA ASP A 175 6.69 15.46 -8.20
C ASP A 175 5.71 15.27 -7.03
N GLU A 176 6.19 14.74 -5.90
CA GLU A 176 5.37 14.54 -4.69
C GLU A 176 5.57 15.62 -3.64
N LEU A 177 6.55 16.52 -3.78
CA LEU A 177 6.76 17.64 -2.85
C LEU A 177 5.49 18.48 -2.58
N PRO A 178 4.58 18.71 -3.55
CA PRO A 178 3.32 19.41 -3.29
C PRO A 178 2.42 18.75 -2.23
N TYR A 179 2.56 17.45 -1.97
CA TYR A 179 1.82 16.74 -0.90
C TYR A 179 2.54 16.79 0.46
N PHE A 180 3.77 17.32 0.52
CA PHE A 180 4.62 17.38 1.72
C PHE A 180 4.94 18.83 2.13
N VAL A 181 4.00 19.76 1.90
CA VAL A 181 4.18 21.20 2.16
C VAL A 181 4.49 21.50 3.62
N ASP A 182 3.79 20.85 4.56
CA ASP A 182 3.98 21.05 6.00
C ASP A 182 5.07 20.16 6.61
N PHE A 183 5.77 19.39 5.77
CA PHE A 183 6.79 18.46 6.22
C PHE A 183 8.08 19.22 6.54
N LYS A 184 8.50 19.15 7.82
CA LYS A 184 9.70 19.81 8.37
C LYS A 184 10.78 18.77 8.75
N PRO A 185 11.64 18.33 7.81
CA PRO A 185 12.62 17.26 8.04
C PRO A 185 13.56 17.49 9.22
N GLU A 186 13.94 18.75 9.45
CA GLU A 186 14.82 19.18 10.53
C GLU A 186 14.29 18.86 11.93
N LEU A 187 12.97 18.66 12.08
CA LEU A 187 12.33 18.32 13.35
C LEU A 187 12.13 16.81 13.55
N LEU A 188 12.62 15.97 12.63
CA LEU A 188 12.26 14.54 12.61
C LEU A 188 13.29 13.62 13.26
N ALA A 189 14.52 14.08 13.49
CA ALA A 189 15.58 13.26 14.06
C ALA A 189 15.13 12.65 15.41
N GLY A 190 15.35 11.35 15.58
CA GLY A 190 14.96 10.61 16.79
C GLY A 190 13.48 10.23 16.87
N ARG A 191 12.61 10.70 15.98
CA ARG A 191 11.18 10.36 16.04
C ARG A 191 10.92 8.91 15.59
N PRO A 192 10.13 8.12 16.33
CA PRO A 192 9.72 6.78 15.90
C PRO A 192 8.56 6.85 14.90
N LEU A 193 8.56 5.97 13.91
CA LEU A 193 7.51 5.91 12.89
C LEU A 193 7.24 4.48 12.41
N GLU A 194 6.07 4.31 11.82
CA GLU A 194 5.78 3.29 10.83
C GLU A 194 5.72 3.93 9.44
N VAL A 195 6.27 3.25 8.44
CA VAL A 195 6.23 3.71 7.05
C VAL A 195 5.92 2.56 6.09
N ARG A 196 5.10 2.82 5.09
CA ARG A 196 4.72 1.85 4.07
C ARG A 196 5.17 2.26 2.67
N GLY A 197 5.58 1.29 1.86
CA GLY A 197 5.96 1.53 0.47
C GLY A 197 6.78 0.41 -0.15
N TRP A 198 7.20 0.63 -1.40
CA TRP A 198 8.03 -0.31 -2.13
C TRP A 198 9.52 -0.10 -1.81
N LEU A 199 10.11 -1.13 -1.21
CA LEU A 199 11.51 -1.22 -0.87
C LEU A 199 12.31 -1.76 -2.06
N TYR A 200 13.49 -1.20 -2.30
CA TYR A 200 14.40 -1.67 -3.34
C TYR A 200 15.87 -1.38 -2.98
N PRO A 201 16.83 -2.18 -3.48
CA PRO A 201 18.25 -1.89 -3.30
C PRO A 201 18.67 -0.60 -4.03
N GLY A 202 19.41 0.26 -3.36
CA GLY A 202 19.99 1.47 -3.94
C GLY A 202 21.43 1.69 -3.48
N LYS A 203 22.03 2.81 -3.90
CA LYS A 203 23.36 3.21 -3.43
C LYS A 203 23.29 3.51 -1.93
N GLY A 204 24.07 2.78 -1.13
CA GLY A 204 24.20 2.98 0.32
C GLY A 204 23.17 2.26 1.19
N GLY A 205 22.33 1.39 0.63
CA GLY A 205 21.34 0.63 1.41
C GLY A 205 20.02 0.42 0.67
N LEU A 206 18.99 0.06 1.43
CA LEU A 206 17.63 -0.07 0.89
C LEU A 206 16.97 1.31 0.80
N ARG A 207 16.10 1.49 -0.18
CA ARG A 207 15.38 2.74 -0.42
C ARG A 207 13.89 2.52 -0.56
N MET A 208 13.11 3.50 -0.12
CA MET A 208 11.67 3.54 -0.28
C MET A 208 11.23 4.94 -0.72
N ARG A 209 10.54 5.04 -1.86
CA ARG A 209 9.94 6.30 -2.31
C ARG A 209 8.62 6.51 -1.56
N LEU A 210 8.39 7.73 -1.10
CA LEU A 210 7.15 8.15 -0.45
C LEU A 210 6.33 8.97 -1.42
N HIS A 211 5.13 8.49 -1.71
CA HIS A 211 4.23 9.14 -2.66
C HIS A 211 3.27 10.15 -2.01
N HIS A 212 3.00 10.00 -0.71
CA HIS A 212 2.06 10.83 0.04
C HIS A 212 2.37 10.75 1.55
N PRO A 213 2.15 11.80 2.36
CA PRO A 213 2.40 11.76 3.81
C PRO A 213 1.61 10.67 4.55
N ALA A 214 0.47 10.23 4.03
CA ALA A 214 -0.30 9.10 4.57
C ALA A 214 0.46 7.77 4.59
N ALA A 215 1.59 7.67 3.87
CA ALA A 215 2.49 6.54 3.97
C ALA A 215 3.23 6.45 5.33
N ILE A 216 3.26 7.54 6.11
CA ILE A 216 3.93 7.63 7.41
C ILE A 216 2.88 7.70 8.53
N ARG A 217 3.07 6.87 9.55
CA ARG A 217 2.40 6.99 10.85
C ARG A 217 3.44 7.27 11.93
N TRP A 218 3.37 8.44 12.54
CA TRP A 218 4.23 8.81 13.67
C TRP A 218 3.78 8.08 14.95
N LEU A 219 4.73 7.56 15.72
CA LEU A 219 4.47 6.75 16.92
C LEU A 219 4.67 7.52 18.23
N ASP A 220 5.09 8.78 18.15
CA ASP A 220 5.21 9.69 19.28
C ASP A 220 3.89 10.42 19.54
N ARG A 221 2.94 9.67 20.11
CA ARG A 221 1.74 10.18 20.77
C ARG A 221 1.59 9.53 22.13
#